data_AF-A0A2M8E8G9-F1
#
_entry.id   AF-A0A2M8E8G9-F1
#
_cell.length_a   1.000
_cell.length_b   1.000
_cell.length_c   1.000
_cell.angle_alpha   90.00
_cell.angle_beta   90.00
_cell.angle_gamma   90.00
#
_symmetry.space_group_name_H-M   'P 1'
#
loop_
_entity.id
_entity.type
_entity.pdbx_description
1 polymer ?
#
loop_
_entity_poly.entity_id
_entity_poly.type
_entity_poly.pdbx_seq_one_letter_code
_entity_poly.pdbx_strand_id
1 'polypeptide(L)'
;MRWNAVYKSRKFWASLVGAALLGGLTWLYAAFGDDPHLMDQKCSNCHLAGQTVTPAQAGRLVGSQELLCGICHKNVKRMSHPSGFAPRSKPPADLPLDWKGDMTCSTCHEVHSSKPGLVRGDRRGKALCMACHDAAFFTSMKDGGVSLQQSGHALADMSQLSKMADIDALSLQCLGCHTNQGDARGVRVTAGGIVRHGSGDANHPIGIDYPMMAGSFKPRSMLPSAIWLPNGKLSCVSCHEPYKKQHGQLVVTNSGSLLCAQCHDL
;
A
#
# COMPACT_ATOMS: atom_id res chain seq x y z
N MET A 1 15.07 -38.53 -56.71
CA MET A 1 13.93 -37.75 -56.17
C MET A 1 13.58 -38.22 -54.75
N ARG A 2 14.29 -37.77 -53.70
CA ARG A 2 13.98 -38.14 -52.30
C ARG A 2 14.29 -37.05 -51.26
N TRP A 3 14.97 -35.97 -51.67
CA TRP A 3 15.45 -34.91 -50.78
C TRP A 3 14.44 -33.77 -50.51
N ASN A 4 13.46 -33.54 -51.40
CA ASN A 4 12.51 -32.43 -51.26
C ASN A 4 11.38 -32.68 -50.24
N ALA A 5 11.08 -33.93 -49.89
CA ALA A 5 10.00 -34.26 -48.95
C ALA A 5 10.42 -34.03 -47.48
N VAL A 6 11.68 -34.33 -47.13
CA VAL A 6 12.22 -34.20 -45.76
C VAL A 6 12.38 -32.73 -45.37
N TYR A 7 12.74 -31.87 -46.32
CA TYR A 7 12.91 -30.43 -46.05
C TYR A 7 11.58 -29.71 -45.82
N LYS A 8 10.53 -30.12 -46.55
CA LYS A 8 9.16 -29.58 -46.40
C LYS A 8 8.54 -30.01 -45.06
N SER A 9 8.79 -31.24 -44.60
CA SER A 9 8.30 -31.71 -43.30
C SER A 9 9.00 -31.03 -42.12
N ARG A 10 10.32 -30.80 -42.17
CA ARG A 10 11.04 -30.08 -41.10
C ARG A 10 10.57 -28.63 -40.96
N LYS A 11 10.28 -27.94 -42.07
CA LYS A 11 9.70 -26.58 -42.02
C LYS A 11 8.27 -26.59 -41.45
N PHE A 12 7.45 -27.57 -41.83
CA PHE A 12 6.09 -27.71 -41.29
C PHE A 12 6.08 -28.00 -39.78
N TRP A 13 6.93 -28.91 -39.31
CA TRP A 13 7.09 -29.21 -37.89
C TRP A 13 7.69 -28.04 -37.10
N ALA A 14 8.65 -27.30 -37.66
CA ALA A 14 9.19 -26.10 -37.04
C ALA A 14 8.13 -25.00 -36.89
N SER A 15 7.25 -24.83 -37.89
CA SER A 15 6.12 -23.88 -37.81
C SER A 15 5.06 -24.29 -36.79
N LEU A 16 4.74 -25.58 -36.67
CA LEU A 16 3.81 -26.10 -35.66
C LEU A 16 4.36 -25.94 -34.23
N VAL A 17 5.64 -26.23 -34.01
CA VAL A 17 6.29 -26.03 -32.71
C VAL A 17 6.38 -24.54 -32.38
N GLY A 18 6.70 -23.67 -33.34
CA GLY A 18 6.69 -22.22 -33.17
C GLY A 18 5.31 -21.67 -32.79
N ALA A 19 4.25 -22.15 -33.45
CA ALA A 19 2.88 -21.76 -33.14
C ALA A 19 2.41 -22.26 -31.76
N ALA A 20 2.78 -23.48 -31.37
CA ALA A 20 2.47 -24.03 -30.05
C ALA A 20 3.22 -23.31 -28.92
N LEU A 21 4.48 -22.91 -29.14
CA LEU A 21 5.26 -22.12 -28.17
C LEU A 21 4.69 -20.69 -28.03
N LEU A 22 4.34 -20.05 -29.15
CA LEU A 22 3.69 -18.73 -29.13
C LEU A 22 2.31 -18.79 -28.45
N GLY A 23 1.52 -19.83 -28.74
CA GLY A 23 0.23 -20.07 -28.09
C GLY A 23 0.34 -20.39 -26.60
N GLY A 24 1.37 -21.14 -26.20
CA GLY A 24 1.65 -21.43 -24.79
C GLY A 24 2.13 -20.20 -24.02
N LEU A 25 2.97 -19.36 -24.64
CA LEU A 25 3.44 -18.10 -24.05
C LEU A 25 2.32 -17.07 -23.89
N THR A 26 1.39 -16.96 -24.84
CA THR A 26 0.22 -16.07 -24.71
C THR A 26 -0.77 -16.58 -23.66
N TRP A 27 -0.95 -17.89 -23.53
CA TRP A 27 -1.79 -18.49 -22.48
C TRP A 27 -1.19 -18.29 -21.09
N LEU A 28 0.13 -18.48 -20.94
CA LEU A 28 0.84 -18.20 -19.69
C LEU A 28 0.79 -16.71 -19.32
N TYR A 29 0.93 -15.80 -20.29
CA TYR A 29 0.81 -14.36 -20.03
C TYR A 29 -0.60 -13.95 -19.58
N ALA A 30 -1.64 -14.56 -20.16
CA ALA A 30 -3.03 -14.33 -19.76
C ALA A 30 -3.38 -14.94 -18.39
N ALA A 31 -2.80 -16.11 -18.06
CA ALA A 31 -3.05 -16.81 -16.79
C ALA A 31 -2.39 -16.15 -15.56
N PHE A 32 -1.45 -15.23 -15.77
CA PHE A 32 -0.77 -14.47 -14.71
C PHE A 32 -0.98 -12.96 -14.82
N GLY A 33 -1.95 -12.50 -15.61
CA GLY A 33 -2.33 -11.09 -15.70
C GLY A 33 -3.18 -10.67 -14.50
N ASP A 34 -2.89 -9.50 -13.92
CA ASP A 34 -3.50 -8.95 -12.70
C ASP A 34 -5.02 -9.21 -12.59
N ASP A 35 -5.43 -9.98 -11.58
CA ASP A 35 -6.84 -10.25 -11.31
C ASP A 35 -7.58 -8.92 -11.05
N PRO A 36 -8.62 -8.59 -11.83
CA PRO A 36 -9.31 -7.31 -11.70
C PRO A 36 -10.05 -7.21 -10.37
N HIS A 37 -9.80 -6.11 -9.65
CA HIS A 37 -10.39 -5.83 -8.35
C HIS A 37 -11.91 -5.76 -8.49
N LEU A 38 -12.61 -6.80 -8.02
CA LEU A 38 -14.08 -6.90 -7.88
C LEU A 38 -14.88 -7.53 -9.04
N MET A 39 -14.28 -8.10 -10.09
CA MET A 39 -15.09 -8.69 -11.19
C MET A 39 -15.91 -9.92 -10.77
N ASP A 40 -15.52 -10.61 -9.69
CA ASP A 40 -16.25 -11.76 -9.15
C ASP A 40 -17.24 -11.39 -8.02
N GLN A 41 -17.36 -10.10 -7.68
CA GLN A 41 -18.22 -9.65 -6.58
C GLN A 41 -19.62 -9.30 -7.08
N LYS A 42 -20.64 -9.68 -6.31
CA LYS A 42 -22.03 -9.31 -6.58
C LYS A 42 -22.22 -7.81 -6.34
N CYS A 43 -22.89 -7.11 -7.26
CA CYS A 43 -23.16 -5.67 -7.14
C CYS A 43 -23.87 -5.34 -5.82
N SER A 44 -24.78 -6.22 -5.38
CA SER A 44 -25.55 -6.10 -4.12
C SER A 44 -24.69 -6.11 -2.85
N ASN A 45 -23.43 -6.55 -2.92
CA ASN A 45 -22.53 -6.50 -1.77
C ASN A 45 -22.13 -5.07 -1.42
N CYS A 46 -22.20 -4.16 -2.39
CA CYS A 46 -21.80 -2.76 -2.23
C CYS A 46 -22.97 -1.80 -2.48
N HIS A 47 -23.75 -2.03 -3.54
CA HIS A 47 -24.80 -1.13 -3.98
C HIS A 47 -26.16 -1.49 -3.39
N LEU A 48 -26.84 -0.47 -2.86
CA LEU A 48 -28.19 -0.61 -2.30
C LEU A 48 -29.23 -0.99 -3.36
N ALA A 49 -28.99 -0.67 -4.63
CA ALA A 49 -29.84 -1.04 -5.75
C ALA A 49 -29.79 -2.54 -6.12
N GLY A 50 -28.99 -3.35 -5.43
CA GLY A 50 -28.86 -4.78 -5.70
C GLY A 50 -28.05 -5.05 -6.97
N GLN A 51 -28.52 -5.97 -7.81
CA GLN A 51 -27.79 -6.39 -9.03
C GLN A 51 -27.96 -5.44 -10.22
N THR A 52 -29.03 -4.65 -10.24
CA THR A 52 -29.33 -3.72 -11.35
C THR A 52 -28.97 -2.31 -10.92
N VAL A 53 -27.70 -1.94 -11.10
CA VAL A 53 -27.17 -0.64 -10.68
C VAL A 53 -27.18 0.33 -11.87
N THR A 54 -27.85 1.46 -11.70
CA THR A 54 -27.84 2.57 -12.68
C THR A 54 -26.93 3.71 -12.20
N PRO A 55 -26.40 4.58 -13.09
CA PRO A 55 -25.59 5.73 -12.67
C PRO A 55 -26.27 6.63 -11.64
N ALA A 56 -27.60 6.80 -11.74
CA ALA A 56 -28.38 7.62 -10.81
C ALA A 56 -28.45 7.05 -9.38
N GLN A 57 -28.23 5.74 -9.23
CA GLN A 57 -28.34 5.02 -7.95
C GLN A 57 -27.02 4.44 -7.48
N ALA A 58 -25.98 4.43 -8.32
CA ALA A 58 -24.69 3.81 -8.04
C ALA A 58 -24.00 4.37 -6.79
N GLY A 59 -24.19 5.66 -6.48
CA GLY A 59 -23.67 6.26 -5.26
C GLY A 59 -24.31 5.74 -3.96
N ARG A 60 -25.50 5.13 -4.02
CA ARG A 60 -26.19 4.61 -2.84
C ARG A 60 -25.64 3.24 -2.47
N LEU A 61 -24.85 3.22 -1.40
CA LEU A 61 -24.18 2.02 -0.92
C LEU A 61 -24.89 1.42 0.29
N VAL A 62 -24.74 0.12 0.50
CA VAL A 62 -25.31 -0.61 1.66
C VAL A 62 -24.62 -0.27 2.98
N GLY A 63 -23.50 0.46 2.93
CA GLY A 63 -22.75 0.96 4.08
C GLY A 63 -21.76 2.06 3.66
N SER A 64 -21.01 2.62 4.61
CA SER A 64 -19.92 3.54 4.28
C SER A 64 -18.82 2.83 3.49
N GLN A 65 -18.10 3.56 2.64
CA GLN A 65 -16.99 2.96 1.90
C GLN A 65 -15.88 2.48 2.85
N GLU A 66 -15.66 3.19 3.95
CA GLU A 66 -14.70 2.84 5.00
C GLU A 66 -15.05 1.52 5.72
N LEU A 67 -16.34 1.14 5.71
CA LEU A 67 -16.80 -0.17 6.17
C LEU A 67 -16.64 -1.21 5.06
N LEU A 68 -17.20 -0.95 3.88
CA LEU A 68 -17.25 -1.90 2.76
C LEU A 68 -15.85 -2.30 2.29
N CYS A 69 -14.98 -1.33 2.04
CA CYS A 69 -13.59 -1.59 1.64
C CYS A 69 -12.81 -2.27 2.77
N GLY A 70 -13.13 -1.92 4.02
CA GLY A 70 -12.48 -2.47 5.22
C GLY A 70 -12.74 -3.96 5.47
N ILE A 71 -13.74 -4.56 4.81
CA ILE A 71 -14.01 -6.01 4.90
C ILE A 71 -12.79 -6.80 4.40
N CYS A 72 -12.25 -6.40 3.25
CA CYS A 72 -11.07 -7.00 2.64
C CYS A 72 -9.80 -6.24 3.01
N HIS A 73 -9.84 -4.90 2.98
CA HIS A 73 -8.70 -4.03 3.26
C HIS A 73 -8.65 -3.60 4.73
N LYS A 74 -8.62 -4.57 5.66
CA LYS A 74 -8.82 -4.36 7.11
C LYS A 74 -7.94 -3.28 7.74
N ASN A 75 -6.73 -3.08 7.21
CA ASN A 75 -5.76 -2.13 7.76
C ASN A 75 -5.60 -0.86 6.92
N VAL A 76 -6.33 -0.70 5.81
CA VAL A 76 -6.15 0.45 4.91
C VAL A 76 -6.40 1.76 5.64
N LYS A 77 -7.39 1.83 6.53
CA LYS A 77 -7.68 3.03 7.32
C LYS A 77 -6.57 3.45 8.28
N ARG A 78 -5.65 2.55 8.62
CA ARG A 78 -4.47 2.86 9.44
C ARG A 78 -3.37 3.54 8.63
N MET A 79 -3.36 3.32 7.30
CA MET A 79 -2.27 3.71 6.41
C MET A 79 -2.68 4.59 5.23
N SER A 80 -3.98 4.77 5.01
CA SER A 80 -4.49 5.63 3.96
C SER A 80 -4.53 7.07 4.44
N HIS A 81 -4.61 7.98 3.47
CA HIS A 81 -5.13 9.31 3.75
C HIS A 81 -6.51 9.19 4.44
N PRO A 82 -6.84 10.09 5.39
CA PRO A 82 -8.18 10.15 5.98
C PRO A 82 -9.28 10.19 4.91
N SER A 83 -10.42 9.56 5.20
CA SER A 83 -11.60 9.47 4.33
C SER A 83 -12.88 9.39 5.16
N GLY A 84 -14.04 9.50 4.52
CA GLY A 84 -15.35 9.50 5.17
C GLY A 84 -15.73 10.85 5.78
N PHE A 85 -15.27 11.96 5.19
CA PHE A 85 -15.55 13.31 5.68
C PHE A 85 -15.73 14.32 4.53
N ALA A 86 -16.52 15.37 4.78
CA ALA A 86 -16.66 16.50 3.86
C ALA A 86 -15.36 17.35 3.85
N PRO A 87 -14.63 17.44 2.72
CA PRO A 87 -13.40 18.22 2.67
C PRO A 87 -13.69 19.72 2.70
N ARG A 88 -12.72 20.50 3.20
CA ARG A 88 -12.82 21.96 3.27
C ARG A 88 -12.72 22.63 1.90
N SER A 89 -11.86 22.10 1.05
CA SER A 89 -11.67 22.53 -0.33
C SER A 89 -12.38 21.55 -1.26
N LYS A 90 -13.04 22.08 -2.30
CA LYS A 90 -13.63 21.24 -3.34
C LYS A 90 -12.50 20.64 -4.18
N PRO A 91 -12.37 19.30 -4.25
CA PRO A 91 -11.36 18.68 -5.10
C PRO A 91 -11.67 18.93 -6.58
N PRO A 92 -10.68 18.72 -7.48
CA PRO A 92 -10.90 18.82 -8.91
C PRO A 92 -11.92 17.77 -9.38
N ALA A 93 -12.56 18.02 -10.53
CA ALA A 93 -13.69 17.22 -11.01
C ALA A 93 -13.34 15.73 -11.27
N ASP A 94 -12.07 15.43 -11.52
CA ASP A 94 -11.56 14.07 -11.72
C ASP A 94 -11.30 13.30 -10.41
N LEU A 95 -11.45 13.96 -9.27
CA LEU A 95 -11.48 13.38 -7.92
C LEU A 95 -12.86 13.65 -7.28
N PRO A 96 -13.92 12.96 -7.75
CA PRO A 96 -15.28 13.27 -7.34
C PRO A 96 -15.53 12.90 -5.87
N LEU A 97 -16.31 13.74 -5.19
CA LEU A 97 -16.87 13.39 -3.88
C LEU A 97 -17.99 12.36 -4.04
N ASP A 98 -18.31 11.66 -2.95
CA ASP A 98 -19.48 10.79 -2.95
C ASP A 98 -20.79 11.60 -3.05
N TRP A 99 -21.92 10.90 -3.11
CA TRP A 99 -23.24 11.54 -3.25
C TRP A 99 -23.64 12.45 -2.08
N LYS A 100 -22.98 12.34 -0.92
CA LYS A 100 -23.17 13.21 0.25
C LYS A 100 -22.23 14.41 0.23
N GLY A 101 -21.26 14.44 -0.69
CA GLY A 101 -20.18 15.43 -0.69
C GLY A 101 -19.02 15.05 0.22
N ASP A 102 -18.89 13.78 0.62
CA ASP A 102 -17.76 13.31 1.41
C ASP A 102 -16.62 12.82 0.50
N MET A 103 -15.38 13.09 0.91
CA MET A 103 -14.20 12.46 0.35
C MET A 103 -14.07 11.05 0.92
N THR A 104 -14.17 10.06 0.04
CA THR A 104 -14.18 8.64 0.39
C THR A 104 -13.14 7.88 -0.42
N CYS A 105 -13.04 6.56 -0.24
CA CYS A 105 -12.10 5.73 -1.01
C CYS A 105 -12.28 5.90 -2.53
N SER A 106 -13.52 5.99 -3.02
CA SER A 106 -13.83 6.12 -4.46
C SER A 106 -13.52 7.50 -5.04
N THR A 107 -13.23 8.49 -4.19
CA THR A 107 -12.76 9.81 -4.64
C THR A 107 -11.39 9.69 -5.29
N CYS A 108 -10.51 8.87 -4.72
CA CYS A 108 -9.17 8.61 -5.27
C CYS A 108 -9.11 7.34 -6.10
N HIS A 109 -9.97 6.34 -5.82
CA HIS A 109 -9.96 5.05 -6.52
C HIS A 109 -11.14 4.88 -7.47
N GLU A 110 -10.86 4.49 -8.71
CA GLU A 110 -11.86 4.01 -9.66
C GLU A 110 -12.14 2.53 -9.38
N VAL A 111 -13.11 2.28 -8.49
CA VAL A 111 -13.39 0.94 -7.93
C VAL A 111 -13.83 -0.12 -8.95
N HIS A 112 -14.28 0.29 -10.15
CA HIS A 112 -14.64 -0.61 -11.25
C HIS A 112 -13.57 -0.68 -12.35
N SER A 113 -12.38 -0.11 -12.11
CA SER A 113 -11.25 -0.18 -13.03
C SER A 113 -10.54 -1.52 -12.91
N SER A 114 -9.83 -1.93 -13.95
CA SER A 114 -8.86 -3.03 -13.91
C SER A 114 -7.42 -2.55 -13.69
N LYS A 115 -7.20 -1.23 -13.52
CA LYS A 115 -5.86 -0.66 -13.36
C LYS A 115 -5.23 -1.06 -12.02
N PRO A 116 -3.93 -1.40 -11.98
CA PRO A 116 -3.22 -1.64 -10.73
C PRO A 116 -3.39 -0.47 -9.74
N GLY A 117 -3.80 -0.79 -8.51
CA GLY A 117 -4.04 0.19 -7.44
C GLY A 117 -5.25 1.11 -7.63
N LEU A 118 -5.97 1.02 -8.76
CA LEU A 118 -7.21 1.73 -9.06
C LEU A 118 -7.15 3.26 -8.95
N VAL A 119 -5.99 3.89 -8.84
CA VAL A 119 -5.91 5.34 -8.60
C VAL A 119 -6.42 6.12 -9.82
N ARG A 120 -7.31 7.09 -9.59
CA ARG A 120 -7.85 7.99 -10.62
C ARG A 120 -6.77 8.92 -11.15
N GLY A 121 -6.76 9.07 -12.47
CA GLY A 121 -5.81 9.93 -13.18
C GLY A 121 -4.34 9.60 -12.91
N ASP A 122 -3.48 10.53 -13.29
CA ASP A 122 -2.02 10.32 -13.30
C ASP A 122 -1.28 11.09 -12.21
N ARG A 123 -2.00 11.90 -11.40
CA ARG A 123 -1.36 12.65 -10.30
C ARG A 123 -0.83 11.66 -9.25
N ARG A 124 0.45 11.78 -8.93
CA ARG A 124 1.15 11.02 -7.88
C ARG A 124 2.00 11.96 -7.03
N GLY A 125 2.36 11.53 -5.83
CA GLY A 125 3.16 12.30 -4.89
C GLY A 125 2.63 13.73 -4.71
N LYS A 126 3.52 14.72 -4.78
CA LYS A 126 3.23 16.15 -4.60
C LYS A 126 2.03 16.62 -5.41
N ALA A 127 1.93 16.23 -6.67
CA ALA A 127 0.87 16.68 -7.56
C ALA A 127 -0.51 16.19 -7.09
N LEU A 128 -0.59 15.01 -6.48
CA LEU A 128 -1.84 14.49 -5.92
C LEU A 128 -2.20 15.22 -4.62
N CYS A 129 -1.25 15.42 -3.71
CA CYS A 129 -1.51 16.11 -2.45
C CYS A 129 -1.99 17.55 -2.69
N MET A 130 -1.38 18.23 -3.66
CA MET A 130 -1.70 19.60 -4.05
C MET A 130 -3.04 19.74 -4.80
N ALA A 131 -3.71 18.62 -5.15
CA ALA A 131 -5.05 18.66 -5.71
C ALA A 131 -6.09 19.13 -4.67
N CYS A 132 -5.80 18.95 -3.38
CA CYS A 132 -6.71 19.32 -2.29
C CYS A 132 -6.07 20.29 -1.27
N HIS A 133 -4.76 20.20 -1.06
CA HIS A 133 -4.02 21.01 -0.08
C HIS A 133 -3.20 22.12 -0.75
N ASP A 134 -3.14 23.28 -0.13
CA ASP A 134 -2.24 24.37 -0.54
C ASP A 134 -0.84 24.22 0.08
N ALA A 135 0.08 25.08 -0.31
CA ALA A 135 1.42 25.10 0.27
C ALA A 135 1.42 25.38 1.78
N ALA A 136 0.49 26.22 2.26
CA ALA A 136 0.39 26.62 3.66
C ALA A 136 0.06 25.44 4.59
N PHE A 137 -0.72 24.47 4.11
CA PHE A 137 -0.95 23.22 4.82
C PHE A 137 0.37 22.51 5.16
N PHE A 138 1.29 22.43 4.20
CA PHE A 138 2.55 21.71 4.35
C PHE A 138 3.63 22.49 5.10
N THR A 139 3.66 23.82 5.01
CA THR A 139 4.65 24.63 5.75
C THR A 139 4.52 24.51 7.26
N SER A 140 3.35 24.12 7.76
CA SER A 140 3.12 23.82 9.18
C SER A 140 3.77 22.51 9.65
N MET A 141 4.24 21.67 8.73
CA MET A 141 4.90 20.40 9.01
C MET A 141 6.40 20.58 9.25
N LYS A 142 6.99 19.70 10.05
CA LYS A 142 8.41 19.78 10.47
C LYS A 142 9.40 19.85 9.30
N ASP A 143 9.10 19.18 8.20
CA ASP A 143 9.91 19.11 6.99
C ASP A 143 9.27 19.88 5.80
N GLY A 144 8.30 20.75 6.07
CA GLY A 144 7.55 21.43 5.01
C GLY A 144 6.73 20.49 4.12
N GLY A 145 6.43 19.27 4.57
CA GLY A 145 5.61 18.28 3.88
C GLY A 145 6.31 17.54 2.74
N VAL A 146 7.63 17.70 2.60
CA VAL A 146 8.44 17.04 1.56
C VAL A 146 8.30 15.53 1.63
N SER A 147 8.37 14.94 2.83
CA SER A 147 8.27 13.48 3.02
C SER A 147 6.92 12.91 2.57
N LEU A 148 5.81 13.58 2.91
CA LEU A 148 4.47 13.16 2.49
C LEU A 148 4.28 13.27 0.97
N GLN A 149 4.78 14.36 0.39
CA GLN A 149 4.68 14.61 -1.04
C GLN A 149 5.53 13.64 -1.88
N GLN A 150 6.61 13.08 -1.33
CA GLN A 150 7.45 12.11 -2.03
C GLN A 150 6.95 10.67 -1.88
N SER A 151 6.34 10.33 -0.74
CA SER A 151 5.88 8.97 -0.43
C SER A 151 4.46 8.66 -0.92
N GLY A 152 3.63 9.66 -1.21
CA GLY A 152 2.24 9.48 -1.62
C GLY A 152 2.08 8.72 -2.94
N HIS A 153 1.65 7.46 -2.87
CA HIS A 153 1.35 6.59 -4.02
C HIS A 153 2.47 6.48 -5.09
N ALA A 154 3.72 6.80 -4.74
CA ALA A 154 4.90 6.60 -5.60
C ALA A 154 5.41 5.13 -5.58
N LEU A 155 4.72 4.25 -4.85
CA LEU A 155 5.28 3.03 -4.28
C LEU A 155 4.99 1.74 -5.06
N ALA A 156 4.33 1.83 -6.22
CA ALA A 156 4.21 0.66 -7.10
C ALA A 156 5.59 0.07 -7.44
N ASP A 157 6.62 0.93 -7.50
CA ASP A 157 8.01 0.56 -7.83
C ASP A 157 8.81 -0.02 -6.64
N MET A 158 8.45 0.33 -5.38
CA MET A 158 9.18 -0.13 -4.18
C MET A 158 8.95 -1.62 -3.86
N SER A 159 7.93 -2.26 -4.45
CA SER A 159 7.71 -3.70 -4.36
C SER A 159 8.89 -4.51 -4.96
N GLN A 160 9.59 -3.94 -5.94
CA GLN A 160 10.81 -4.51 -6.52
C GLN A 160 12.01 -4.33 -5.59
N LEU A 161 12.07 -3.22 -4.84
CA LEU A 161 13.12 -2.95 -3.84
C LEU A 161 12.99 -3.85 -2.59
N SER A 162 11.77 -4.25 -2.21
CA SER A 162 11.53 -5.23 -1.14
C SER A 162 12.07 -6.63 -1.47
N LYS A 163 12.30 -6.96 -2.74
CA LYS A 163 12.96 -8.21 -3.13
C LYS A 163 14.48 -8.15 -2.97
N MET A 164 15.05 -6.95 -2.86
CA MET A 164 16.51 -6.74 -2.78
C MET A 164 17.00 -6.45 -1.36
N ALA A 165 16.10 -6.14 -0.42
CA ALA A 165 16.39 -5.91 0.99
C ALA A 165 15.37 -6.65 1.87
N ASP A 166 15.81 -7.26 2.97
CA ASP A 166 14.95 -7.90 4.00
C ASP A 166 14.13 -6.86 4.81
N ILE A 167 13.53 -5.89 4.13
CA ILE A 167 12.72 -4.81 4.70
C ILE A 167 11.32 -4.88 4.08
N ASP A 168 10.30 -4.78 4.91
CA ASP A 168 8.92 -4.82 4.44
C ASP A 168 8.57 -3.59 3.59
N ALA A 169 7.68 -3.79 2.62
CA ALA A 169 7.28 -2.76 1.66
C ALA A 169 6.73 -1.49 2.31
N LEU A 170 6.21 -1.55 3.54
CA LEU A 170 5.71 -0.40 4.27
C LEU A 170 6.83 0.38 4.95
N SER A 171 7.76 -0.30 5.61
CA SER A 171 8.97 0.34 6.15
C SER A 171 9.81 1.00 5.05
N LEU A 172 9.88 0.40 3.86
CA LEU A 172 10.56 1.01 2.71
C LEU A 172 9.97 2.39 2.31
N GLN A 173 8.67 2.62 2.53
CA GLN A 173 8.04 3.92 2.25
C GLN A 173 8.58 4.99 3.20
N CYS A 174 8.73 4.64 4.47
CA CYS A 174 9.32 5.52 5.47
C CYS A 174 10.79 5.80 5.14
N LEU A 175 11.54 4.76 4.77
CA LEU A 175 12.97 4.86 4.45
C LEU A 175 13.26 5.69 3.20
N GLY A 176 12.35 5.74 2.23
CA GLY A 176 12.51 6.61 1.05
C GLY A 176 12.81 8.08 1.40
N CYS A 177 12.40 8.53 2.59
CA CYS A 177 12.75 9.84 3.13
C CYS A 177 13.78 9.76 4.26
N HIS A 178 13.64 8.82 5.21
CA HIS A 178 14.44 8.76 6.43
C HIS A 178 15.91 8.38 6.24
N THR A 179 16.29 7.78 5.11
CA THR A 179 17.70 7.44 4.81
C THR A 179 18.44 8.53 4.04
N ASN A 180 17.78 9.66 3.73
CA ASN A 180 18.33 10.75 2.93
C ASN A 180 18.66 12.00 3.77
N GLN A 181 19.47 12.91 3.21
CA GLN A 181 20.09 14.06 3.89
C GLN A 181 19.12 15.08 4.51
N GLY A 182 17.81 14.98 4.26
CA GLY A 182 16.78 15.87 4.81
C GLY A 182 16.32 15.54 6.24
N ASP A 183 16.66 14.35 6.77
CA ASP A 183 16.33 13.99 8.16
C ASP A 183 17.44 14.42 9.12
N ALA A 184 17.29 15.62 9.70
CA ALA A 184 18.23 16.19 10.67
C ALA A 184 18.41 15.35 11.96
N ARG A 185 17.58 14.31 12.18
CA ARG A 185 17.72 13.33 13.29
C ARG A 185 17.85 11.89 12.80
N GLY A 186 18.24 11.73 11.53
CA GLY A 186 18.34 10.53 10.70
C GLY A 186 18.19 9.17 11.36
N VAL A 187 17.20 8.42 10.90
CA VAL A 187 17.14 6.97 11.09
C VAL A 187 18.04 6.28 10.06
N ARG A 188 18.95 5.42 10.52
CA ARG A 188 19.81 4.62 9.62
C ARG A 188 19.39 3.17 9.68
N VAL A 189 19.34 2.51 8.53
CA VAL A 189 19.10 1.07 8.45
C VAL A 189 20.34 0.40 7.89
N THR A 190 20.86 -0.58 8.62
CA THR A 190 21.99 -1.39 8.16
C THR A 190 21.55 -2.33 7.04
N ALA A 191 22.51 -2.90 6.29
CA ALA A 191 22.20 -3.90 5.27
C ALA A 191 21.45 -5.12 5.82
N GLY A 192 21.58 -5.42 7.12
CA GLY A 192 20.85 -6.49 7.80
C GLY A 192 19.49 -6.08 8.39
N GLY A 193 18.90 -4.96 7.95
CA GLY A 193 17.58 -4.53 8.40
C GLY A 193 17.52 -3.97 9.83
N ILE A 194 18.67 -3.73 10.48
CA ILE A 194 18.72 -3.13 11.82
C ILE A 194 18.60 -1.61 11.73
N VAL A 195 17.56 -1.07 12.34
CA VAL A 195 17.29 0.34 12.56
C VAL A 195 18.18 0.89 13.67
N ARG A 196 18.72 2.08 13.45
CA ARG A 196 19.46 2.89 14.42
C ARG A 196 18.87 4.29 14.42
N HIS A 197 18.39 4.73 15.57
CA HIS A 197 17.85 6.09 15.74
C HIS A 197 18.97 7.07 16.05
N GLY A 198 18.99 8.23 15.38
CA GLY A 198 19.98 9.29 15.64
C GLY A 198 19.92 9.86 17.08
N SER A 199 18.79 9.66 17.78
CA SER A 199 18.57 10.00 19.19
C SER A 199 19.30 9.09 20.19
N GLY A 200 19.86 7.95 19.75
CA GLY A 200 20.49 6.97 20.64
C GLY A 200 19.52 5.96 21.27
N ASP A 201 18.28 5.89 20.78
CA ASP A 201 17.33 4.84 21.18
C ASP A 201 17.81 3.44 20.78
N ALA A 202 17.20 2.41 21.37
CA ALA A 202 17.56 1.02 21.13
C ALA A 202 17.54 0.66 19.63
N ASN A 203 18.56 -0.08 19.21
CA ASN A 203 18.62 -0.63 17.87
C ASN A 203 17.68 -1.85 17.78
N HIS A 204 16.92 -1.94 16.70
CA HIS A 204 16.02 -3.08 16.49
C HIS A 204 15.90 -3.41 15.01
N PRO A 205 15.62 -4.67 14.65
CA PRO A 205 15.31 -5.03 13.28
C PRO A 205 13.94 -4.47 12.84
N ILE A 206 13.74 -4.36 11.54
CA ILE A 206 12.44 -4.13 10.87
C ILE A 206 12.33 -5.06 9.66
N GLY A 207 11.12 -5.23 9.13
CA GLY A 207 10.85 -6.08 7.95
C GLY A 207 10.86 -7.57 8.21
N ILE A 208 11.11 -7.97 9.44
CA ILE A 208 11.25 -9.36 9.87
C ILE A 208 9.94 -9.93 10.38
N ASP A 209 9.78 -11.25 10.33
CA ASP A 209 8.63 -11.91 10.95
C ASP A 209 8.68 -11.81 12.48
N TYR A 210 7.53 -11.49 13.07
CA TYR A 210 7.39 -11.45 14.52
C TYR A 210 6.54 -12.64 15.00
N PRO A 211 6.89 -13.33 16.10
CA PRO A 211 8.12 -13.16 16.87
C PRO A 211 9.35 -13.76 16.13
N MET A 212 10.54 -13.21 16.40
CA MET A 212 11.80 -13.68 15.80
C MET A 212 12.26 -15.03 16.33
N MET A 213 12.13 -15.21 17.64
CA MET A 213 12.51 -16.42 18.37
C MET A 213 11.42 -16.71 19.40
N ALA A 214 10.91 -17.93 19.39
CA ALA A 214 9.94 -18.36 20.38
C ALA A 214 10.57 -18.34 21.79
N GLY A 215 9.88 -17.73 22.76
CA GLY A 215 10.29 -17.75 24.18
C GLY A 215 10.93 -16.47 24.74
N SER A 216 11.37 -15.52 23.90
CA SER A 216 11.87 -14.20 24.35
C SER A 216 10.95 -13.04 24.01
N PHE A 217 9.83 -13.34 23.34
CA PHE A 217 8.86 -12.38 22.87
C PHE A 217 7.45 -12.88 23.17
N LYS A 218 6.59 -11.94 23.52
CA LYS A 218 5.16 -12.20 23.70
C LYS A 218 4.54 -12.71 22.40
N PRO A 219 3.59 -13.66 22.47
CA PRO A 219 2.87 -14.11 21.28
C PRO A 219 2.04 -12.96 20.71
N ARG A 220 1.78 -12.97 19.38
CA ARG A 220 1.01 -11.94 18.67
C ARG A 220 -0.34 -11.64 19.32
N SER A 221 -1.00 -12.65 19.90
CA SER A 221 -2.29 -12.53 20.58
C SER A 221 -2.25 -11.72 21.89
N MET A 222 -1.08 -11.54 22.48
CA MET A 222 -0.88 -10.76 23.71
C MET A 222 -0.46 -9.32 23.44
N LEU A 223 -0.17 -8.96 22.19
CA LEU A 223 0.17 -7.59 21.84
C LEU A 223 -1.06 -6.69 21.92
N PRO A 224 -0.92 -5.44 22.40
CA PRO A 224 -2.00 -4.48 22.32
C PRO A 224 -2.36 -4.20 20.86
N SER A 225 -3.64 -3.94 20.59
CA SER A 225 -4.14 -3.70 19.23
C SER A 225 -3.50 -2.50 18.50
N ALA A 226 -2.90 -1.58 19.28
CA ALA A 226 -2.10 -0.46 18.82
C ALA A 226 -0.79 -0.91 18.15
N ILE A 227 -0.18 -2.00 18.61
CA ILE A 227 0.97 -2.60 17.94
C ILE A 227 0.46 -3.45 16.78
N TRP A 228 0.58 -2.88 15.60
CA TRP A 228 0.17 -3.54 14.37
C TRP A 228 1.38 -4.21 13.72
N LEU A 229 1.22 -5.47 13.32
CA LEU A 229 2.24 -6.22 12.58
C LEU A 229 1.75 -6.44 11.13
N PRO A 230 2.07 -5.54 10.18
CA PRO A 230 1.68 -5.70 8.78
C PRO A 230 2.17 -7.03 8.24
N ASN A 231 1.27 -7.87 7.74
CA ASN A 231 1.56 -9.21 7.25
C ASN A 231 2.33 -10.09 8.27
N GLY A 232 2.16 -9.83 9.57
CA GLY A 232 2.86 -10.55 10.64
C GLY A 232 4.31 -10.10 10.89
N LYS A 233 4.75 -9.01 10.25
CA LYS A 233 6.12 -8.49 10.36
C LYS A 233 6.22 -7.31 11.32
N LEU A 234 7.39 -7.18 11.96
CA LEU A 234 7.76 -5.99 12.72
C LEU A 234 8.13 -4.87 11.72
N SER A 235 7.31 -3.84 11.61
CA SER A 235 7.45 -2.74 10.64
C SER A 235 7.62 -1.40 11.37
N CYS A 236 8.03 -0.33 10.68
CA CYS A 236 8.11 1.01 11.29
C CYS A 236 6.79 1.42 11.97
N VAL A 237 5.65 1.03 11.39
CA VAL A 237 4.30 1.32 11.91
C VAL A 237 3.85 0.45 13.08
N SER A 238 4.63 -0.58 13.43
CA SER A 238 4.41 -1.36 14.65
C SER A 238 4.71 -0.51 15.90
N CYS A 239 5.53 0.53 15.75
CA CYS A 239 5.92 1.44 16.81
C CYS A 239 5.48 2.88 16.54
N HIS A 240 5.44 3.32 15.27
CA HIS A 240 5.11 4.71 14.92
C HIS A 240 3.69 4.87 14.37
N GLU A 241 3.04 5.97 14.77
CA GLU A 241 1.76 6.38 14.20
C GLU A 241 1.99 7.24 12.94
N PRO A 242 1.56 6.78 11.76
CA PRO A 242 1.63 7.59 10.55
C PRO A 242 0.63 8.76 10.60
N TYR A 243 0.87 9.79 9.80
CA TYR A 243 -0.04 10.93 9.61
C TYR A 243 -0.47 11.68 10.90
N LYS A 244 0.37 11.68 11.94
CA LYS A 244 0.17 12.51 13.13
C LYS A 244 0.80 13.89 12.99
N LYS A 245 0.20 14.86 13.68
CA LYS A 245 0.72 16.23 13.77
C LYS A 245 2.17 16.26 14.30
N GLN A 246 2.48 15.37 15.24
CA GLN A 246 3.82 15.18 15.76
C GLN A 246 4.48 14.03 14.99
N HIS A 247 5.48 14.37 14.17
CA HIS A 247 6.25 13.38 13.42
C HIS A 247 7.04 12.46 14.36
N GLY A 248 7.02 11.16 14.10
CA GLY A 248 7.67 10.15 14.94
C GLY A 248 6.87 9.74 16.18
N GLN A 249 5.62 10.18 16.32
CA GLN A 249 4.72 9.76 17.40
C GLN A 249 4.72 8.23 17.54
N LEU A 250 4.83 7.73 18.77
CA LEU A 250 4.78 6.30 19.06
C LEU A 250 3.35 5.85 19.37
N VAL A 251 3.00 4.63 18.93
CA VAL A 251 1.71 3.97 19.22
C VAL A 251 1.53 3.67 20.71
N VAL A 252 2.65 3.55 21.44
CA VAL A 252 2.74 3.43 22.90
C VAL A 252 3.96 4.24 23.35
N THR A 253 3.86 4.98 24.46
CA THR A 253 5.00 5.72 25.00
C THR A 253 6.19 4.80 25.33
N ASN A 254 7.42 5.28 25.13
CA ASN A 254 8.62 4.56 25.53
C ASN A 254 9.14 4.97 26.93
N SER A 255 8.33 5.65 27.74
CA SER A 255 8.68 5.95 29.13
C SER A 255 9.02 4.67 29.90
N GLY A 256 10.21 4.59 30.48
CA GLY A 256 10.65 3.40 31.22
C GLY A 256 10.70 2.12 30.36
N SER A 257 10.97 2.24 29.06
CA SER A 257 11.00 1.11 28.12
C SER A 257 9.65 0.38 27.95
N LEU A 258 8.54 1.06 28.29
CA LEU A 258 7.19 0.48 28.21
C LEU A 258 6.84 -0.05 26.82
N LEU A 259 7.29 0.64 25.75
CA LEU A 259 7.10 0.19 24.38
C LEU A 259 7.81 -1.15 24.14
N CYS A 260 9.08 -1.28 24.58
CA CYS A 260 9.85 -2.52 24.44
C CYS A 260 9.16 -3.68 25.20
N ALA A 261 8.68 -3.41 26.41
CA ALA A 261 7.98 -4.38 27.26
C ALA A 261 6.62 -4.83 26.68
N GLN A 262 6.10 -4.19 25.63
CA GLN A 262 4.93 -4.71 24.92
C GLN A 262 5.24 -5.97 24.13
N CYS A 263 6.48 -6.13 23.67
CA CYS A 263 6.89 -7.24 22.81
C CYS A 263 7.82 -8.20 23.53
N HIS A 264 8.64 -7.71 24.45
CA HIS A 264 9.63 -8.50 25.18
C HIS A 264 9.12 -8.86 26.57
N ASP A 265 9.41 -10.08 27.00
CA ASP A 265 9.35 -10.49 28.40
C ASP A 265 10.75 -10.22 29.00
N LEU A 266 11.00 -8.95 29.36
CA LEU A 266 12.25 -8.47 29.95
C LEU A 266 12.27 -8.66 31.48
#